data_AF-A0A5D2V4P7-F1
#
_entry.id   AF-A0A5D2V4P7-F1
#
_cell.length_a   1.000
_cell.length_b   1.000
_cell.length_c   1.000
_cell.angle_alpha   90.00
_cell.angle_beta   90.00
_cell.angle_gamma   90.00
#
_symmetry.space_group_name_H-M   'P 1'
#
loop_
_entity.id
_entity.type
_entity.pdbx_description
1 polymer ?
#
loop_
_entity_poly.entity_id
_entity_poly.type
_entity_poly.pdbx_seq_one_letter_code
_entity_poly.pdbx_strand_id
1 'polypeptide(L)'
;MLLVPKCIIDDLHSKMSRTWWTSNEKTRGWAMMKWERMCYPNGMEGMGFRDMKLFNLALLGRQVWRLMQFKDTLCFRVLSSKYFPEGDILCSKSCDKPSYTWSSIVKATEFFKEGFVWLVGDGNTIDIPRDQW
;
A
#
# COMPACT_ATOMS: atom_id res chain seq x y z
N MET A 1 -3.75 6.88 5.25
CA MET A 1 -4.28 5.74 4.48
C MET A 1 -4.08 4.48 5.32
N LEU A 2 -5.02 3.54 5.30
CA LEU A 2 -5.03 2.35 6.17
C LEU A 2 -4.90 1.07 5.34
N LEU A 3 -4.26 0.06 5.92
CA LEU A 3 -4.23 -1.28 5.34
C LEU A 3 -5.62 -1.91 5.49
N VAL A 4 -6.30 -2.18 4.38
CA VAL A 4 -7.68 -2.67 4.44
C VAL A 4 -7.69 -4.16 4.83
N PRO A 5 -8.54 -4.59 5.79
CA PRO A 5 -8.68 -5.99 6.14
C PRO A 5 -9.13 -6.84 4.95
N LYS A 6 -8.61 -8.07 4.86
CA LYS A 6 -8.92 -9.00 3.77
C LYS A 6 -10.42 -9.23 3.59
N CYS A 7 -11.18 -9.37 4.69
CA CYS A 7 -12.63 -9.59 4.63
C CYS A 7 -13.38 -8.46 3.91
N ILE A 8 -12.94 -7.21 4.07
CA ILE A 8 -13.54 -6.04 3.39
C ILE A 8 -13.19 -6.07 1.91
N ILE A 9 -11.95 -6.43 1.57
CA ILE A 9 -11.52 -6.60 0.17
C ILE A 9 -12.34 -7.71 -0.50
N ASP A 10 -12.51 -8.85 0.16
CA ASP A 10 -13.26 -10.00 -0.35
C ASP A 10 -14.75 -9.66 -0.54
N ASP A 11 -15.36 -8.93 0.39
CA ASP A 11 -16.73 -8.41 0.25
C ASP A 11 -16.86 -7.45 -0.94
N LEU A 12 -15.87 -6.57 -1.13
CA LEU A 12 -15.89 -5.62 -2.23
C LEU A 12 -15.65 -6.30 -3.58
N HIS A 13 -14.75 -7.29 -3.64
CA HIS A 13 -14.58 -8.20 -4.79
C HIS A 13 -15.89 -8.93 -5.13
N SER A 14 -16.59 -9.44 -4.13
CA SER A 14 -17.88 -10.11 -4.30
C SER A 14 -18.95 -9.16 -4.87
N LYS A 15 -19.06 -7.95 -4.33
CA LYS A 15 -19.99 -6.92 -4.81
C LYS A 15 -19.69 -6.50 -6.24
N MET A 16 -18.45 -6.16 -6.55
CA MET A 16 -18.06 -5.77 -7.91
C MET A 16 -18.25 -6.92 -8.91
N SER A 17 -17.91 -8.16 -8.54
CA SER A 17 -18.13 -9.34 -9.38
C SER A 17 -19.61 -9.51 -9.70
N ARG A 18 -20.49 -9.41 -8.69
CA ARG A 18 -21.95 -9.46 -8.90
C ARG A 18 -22.41 -8.35 -9.83
N THR A 19 -21.99 -7.12 -9.59
CA THR A 19 -22.35 -5.98 -10.45
C THR A 19 -21.89 -6.18 -11.89
N TRP A 20 -20.66 -6.65 -12.09
CA TRP A 20 -20.09 -6.86 -13.41
C TRP A 20 -20.82 -7.95 -14.21
N TRP A 21 -21.15 -9.07 -13.56
CA TRP A 21 -21.79 -10.19 -14.25
C TRP A 21 -23.30 -10.06 -14.37
N THR A 22 -23.93 -9.08 -13.69
CA THR A 22 -25.38 -8.90 -13.76
C THR A 22 -25.80 -8.30 -15.10
N SER A 23 -26.58 -9.05 -15.88
CA SER A 23 -27.09 -8.62 -17.18
C SER A 23 -28.39 -7.81 -17.09
N ASN A 24 -29.19 -7.99 -16.03
CA ASN A 24 -30.46 -7.30 -15.82
C ASN A 24 -30.80 -7.29 -14.31
N GLU A 25 -31.45 -6.25 -13.76
CA GLU A 25 -31.66 -6.08 -12.30
C GLU A 25 -32.37 -7.26 -11.62
N LYS A 26 -33.11 -8.07 -12.38
CA LYS A 26 -33.93 -9.18 -11.88
C LYS A 26 -33.29 -10.57 -12.01
N THR A 27 -32.17 -10.72 -12.71
CA THR A 27 -31.52 -12.02 -12.93
C THR A 27 -30.07 -11.99 -12.45
N ARG A 28 -29.76 -12.88 -11.50
CA ARG A 28 -28.39 -13.12 -11.05
C ARG A 28 -27.57 -13.63 -12.24
N GLY A 29 -26.63 -12.82 -12.69
CA GLY A 29 -25.68 -13.20 -13.71
C GLY A 29 -24.78 -14.36 -13.29
N TRP A 30 -24.36 -15.16 -14.26
CA TRP A 30 -23.40 -16.23 -14.03
C TRP A 30 -21.98 -15.66 -14.05
N ALA A 31 -21.26 -15.75 -12.93
CA ALA A 31 -19.85 -15.36 -12.89
C ALA A 31 -19.02 -16.36 -13.68
N MET A 32 -18.61 -16.00 -14.89
CA MET A 32 -17.80 -16.86 -15.77
C MET A 32 -16.33 -16.92 -15.34
N MET A 33 -15.89 -15.99 -14.48
CA MET A 33 -14.50 -15.89 -14.03
C MET A 33 -14.43 -15.43 -12.57
N LYS A 34 -13.45 -15.96 -11.81
CA LYS A 34 -13.11 -15.45 -10.48
C LYS A 34 -12.57 -14.03 -10.58
N TRP A 35 -12.93 -13.17 -9.62
CA TRP A 35 -12.48 -11.77 -9.60
C TRP A 35 -10.95 -11.62 -9.66
N GLU A 36 -10.20 -12.48 -8.95
CA GLU A 36 -8.73 -12.49 -8.98
C GLU A 36 -8.16 -12.66 -10.40
N ARG A 37 -8.79 -13.50 -11.24
CA ARG A 37 -8.35 -13.73 -12.62
C ARG A 37 -8.71 -12.55 -13.52
N MET A 38 -9.79 -11.83 -13.22
CA MET A 38 -10.16 -10.60 -13.94
C MET A 38 -9.14 -9.48 -13.72
N CYS A 39 -8.40 -9.51 -12.61
CA CYS A 39 -7.33 -8.57 -12.33
C CYS A 39 -6.04 -8.82 -13.13
N TYR A 40 -5.90 -9.95 -13.82
CA TYR A 40 -4.74 -10.17 -14.69
C TYR A 40 -4.78 -9.24 -15.92
N PRO A 41 -3.63 -8.90 -16.50
CA PRO A 41 -3.57 -8.14 -17.74
C PRO A 41 -4.36 -8.80 -18.87
N ASN A 42 -4.86 -7.99 -19.82
CA ASN A 42 -5.64 -8.45 -20.97
C ASN A 42 -4.92 -9.53 -21.83
N GLY A 43 -3.59 -9.65 -21.72
CA GLY A 43 -2.79 -10.68 -22.40
C GLY A 43 -2.52 -11.96 -21.59
N MET A 44 -2.96 -12.03 -20.34
CA MET A 44 -2.81 -13.19 -19.44
C MET A 44 -4.18 -13.69 -18.97
N GLU A 45 -5.13 -13.79 -19.90
CA GLU A 45 -6.49 -14.31 -19.64
C GLU A 45 -7.30 -13.52 -18.60
N GLY A 46 -6.92 -12.27 -18.32
CA GLY A 46 -7.65 -11.35 -17.45
C GLY A 46 -8.29 -10.18 -18.21
N MET A 47 -8.86 -9.24 -17.45
CA MET A 47 -9.55 -8.05 -17.98
C MET A 47 -8.89 -6.74 -17.55
N GLY A 48 -7.69 -6.81 -16.97
CA GLY A 48 -6.92 -5.65 -16.54
C GLY A 48 -7.53 -4.90 -15.36
N PHE A 49 -8.40 -5.54 -14.57
CA PHE A 49 -8.94 -4.92 -13.35
C PHE A 49 -7.84 -4.72 -12.31
N ARG A 50 -8.02 -3.70 -11.46
CA ARG A 50 -7.08 -3.45 -10.36
C ARG A 50 -7.34 -4.42 -9.22
N ASP A 51 -6.31 -5.17 -8.84
CA ASP A 51 -6.30 -5.86 -7.56
C ASP A 51 -6.28 -4.82 -6.44
N MET A 52 -7.36 -4.79 -5.64
CA MET A 52 -7.50 -3.81 -4.56
C MET A 52 -6.51 -4.00 -3.42
N LYS A 53 -6.06 -5.23 -3.18
CA LYS A 53 -5.05 -5.51 -2.16
C LYS A 53 -3.73 -4.86 -2.58
N LEU A 54 -3.31 -5.11 -3.82
CA LEU A 54 -2.10 -4.51 -4.38
C LEU A 54 -2.24 -2.98 -4.51
N PHE A 55 -3.41 -2.49 -4.91
CA PHE A 55 -3.67 -1.06 -5.01
C PHE A 55 -3.61 -0.36 -3.65
N ASN A 56 -4.18 -0.95 -2.60
CA ASN A 56 -4.11 -0.43 -1.24
C ASN A 56 -2.66 -0.39 -0.75
N LEU A 57 -1.91 -1.48 -0.94
CA LEU A 57 -0.48 -1.55 -0.60
C LEU A 57 0.32 -0.48 -1.34
N ALA A 58 0.12 -0.32 -2.66
CA ALA A 58 0.79 0.70 -3.45
C ALA A 58 0.51 2.12 -2.95
N LEU A 59 -0.73 2.40 -2.53
CA LEU A 59 -1.07 3.70 -1.97
C LEU A 59 -0.47 3.93 -0.58
N LEU A 60 -0.31 2.89 0.23
CA LEU A 60 0.47 2.96 1.46
C LEU A 60 1.95 3.20 1.17
N GLY A 61 2.53 2.50 0.19
CA GLY A 61 3.90 2.73 -0.26
C GLY A 61 4.13 4.17 -0.72
N ARG A 62 3.18 4.75 -1.47
CA ARG A 62 3.20 6.17 -1.84
C ARG A 62 3.17 7.09 -0.62
N GLN A 63 2.45 6.71 0.44
CA GLN A 63 2.42 7.49 1.67
C GLN A 63 3.74 7.40 2.44
N VAL A 64 4.36 6.22 2.51
CA VAL A 64 5.70 6.03 3.08
C VAL A 64 6.71 6.89 2.32
N TRP A 65 6.72 6.83 0.99
CA TRP A 65 7.56 7.67 0.14
C TRP A 65 7.39 9.16 0.44
N ARG A 66 6.14 9.62 0.61
CA ARG A 66 5.88 11.03 0.97
C ARG A 66 6.46 11.41 2.33
N LEU A 67 6.44 10.50 3.32
CA LEU A 67 7.03 10.75 4.62
C LEU A 67 8.57 10.79 4.55
N MET A 68 9.18 10.06 3.61
CA MET A 68 10.64 10.13 3.39
C MET A 68 11.05 11.47 2.75
N GLN A 69 10.30 11.91 1.73
CA GLN A 69 10.66 13.08 0.92
C GLN A 69 10.21 14.43 1.50
N PHE A 70 9.02 14.50 2.14
CA PHE A 70 8.40 15.76 2.54
C PHE A 70 8.36 15.94 4.06
N LYS A 71 9.52 16.29 4.63
CA LYS A 71 9.74 16.42 6.09
C LYS A 71 9.12 17.69 6.71
N ASP A 72 8.77 18.67 5.90
CA ASP A 72 8.15 19.94 6.29
C ASP A 72 6.63 19.82 6.57
N THR A 73 6.02 18.72 6.13
CA THR A 73 4.59 18.50 6.30
C THR A 73 4.18 18.35 7.77
N LEU A 74 2.97 18.78 8.11
CA LEU A 74 2.41 18.54 9.45
C LEU A 74 2.33 17.03 9.76
N CYS A 75 1.98 16.23 8.74
CA CYS A 75 1.90 14.78 8.86
C CYS A 75 3.25 14.17 9.28
N PHE A 76 4.35 14.60 8.65
CA PHE A 76 5.69 14.19 9.06
C PHE A 76 5.97 14.59 10.50
N ARG A 77 5.80 15.87 10.86
CA ARG A 77 6.11 16.38 12.22
C ARG A 77 5.35 15.65 13.33
N VAL A 78 4.08 15.35 13.11
CA VAL A 78 3.24 14.63 14.08
C VAL A 78 3.65 13.16 14.19
N LEU A 79 3.97 12.51 13.08
CA LEU A 79 4.36 11.10 13.10
C LEU A 79 5.80 10.90 13.58
N SER A 80 6.74 11.75 13.17
CA SER A 80 8.15 11.67 13.56
C SER A 80 8.32 11.88 15.06
N SER A 81 7.68 12.89 15.63
CA SER A 81 7.74 13.16 17.08
C SER A 81 7.28 11.97 17.93
N LYS A 82 6.34 11.17 17.43
CA LYS A 82 5.81 10.00 18.14
C LYS A 82 6.53 8.69 17.84
N TYR A 83 6.88 8.44 16.58
CA TYR A 83 7.26 7.10 16.11
C TYR A 83 8.70 7.00 15.57
N PHE A 84 9.27 8.08 15.06
CA PHE A 84 10.61 8.11 14.48
C PHE A 84 11.25 9.50 14.69
N PRO A 85 11.65 9.84 15.93
CA PRO A 85 12.10 11.20 16.26
C PRO A 85 13.44 11.56 15.61
N GLU A 86 14.23 10.57 15.18
CA GLU A 86 15.46 10.74 14.41
C GLU A 86 15.19 11.11 12.94
N GLY A 87 13.92 11.11 12.51
CA GLY A 87 13.50 11.52 11.18
C GLY A 87 13.63 10.45 10.11
N ASP A 88 14.08 9.25 10.47
CA ASP A 88 14.11 8.08 9.59
C ASP A 88 12.94 7.13 9.87
N ILE A 89 12.04 7.01 8.89
CA ILE A 89 10.87 6.13 8.95
C ILE A 89 11.25 4.64 8.84
N LEU A 90 12.38 4.31 8.22
CA LEU A 90 12.87 2.94 8.07
C LEU A 90 13.43 2.41 9.40
N CYS A 91 13.95 3.31 10.23
CA CYS A 91 14.45 3.04 11.59
C CYS A 91 13.47 3.52 12.67
N SER A 92 12.19 3.17 12.55
CA SER A 92 11.19 3.55 13.55
C SER A 92 11.35 2.85 14.91
N LYS A 93 10.94 3.52 15.99
CA LYS A 93 10.99 2.97 17.36
C LYS A 93 9.88 1.94 17.60
N SER A 94 10.18 0.90 18.37
CA SER A 94 9.15 -0.01 18.89
C SER A 94 8.20 0.74 19.82
N CYS A 95 6.89 0.53 19.65
CA CYS A 95 5.84 1.18 20.43
C CYS A 95 4.85 0.10 20.90
N ASP A 96 4.53 0.09 22.21
CA ASP A 96 3.66 -0.94 22.79
C ASP A 96 2.21 -0.89 22.29
N LYS A 97 1.75 0.29 21.84
CA LYS A 97 0.38 0.52 21.35
C LYS A 97 0.37 1.47 20.15
N PRO A 98 0.84 1.03 18.99
CA PRO A 98 0.83 1.84 17.79
C PRO A 98 -0.61 2.09 17.34
N SER A 99 -0.85 3.25 16.71
CA SER A 99 -2.15 3.51 16.08
C SER A 99 -2.32 2.57 14.89
N TYR A 100 -3.56 2.24 14.54
CA TYR A 100 -3.81 1.39 13.37
C TYR A 100 -3.21 1.96 12.07
N THR A 101 -3.23 3.29 11.94
CA THR A 101 -2.57 4.01 10.86
C THR A 101 -1.06 3.76 10.86
N TRP A 102 -0.40 3.87 12.02
CA TRP A 102 1.02 3.62 12.13
C TRP A 102 1.37 2.16 11.82
N SER A 103 0.62 1.20 12.37
CA SER A 103 0.82 -0.22 12.07
C SER A 103 0.64 -0.53 10.58
N SER A 104 -0.26 0.17 9.90
CA SER A 104 -0.45 0.04 8.44
C SER A 104 0.75 0.60 7.67
N ILE A 105 1.31 1.73 8.12
CA ILE A 105 2.50 2.34 7.54
C ILE A 105 3.71 1.43 7.74
N VAL A 106 3.96 0.93 8.96
CA VAL A 106 5.08 0.02 9.26
C VAL A 106 5.03 -1.24 8.39
N LYS A 107 3.86 -1.89 8.27
CA LYS A 107 3.70 -3.05 7.40
C LYS A 107 4.02 -2.74 5.93
N ALA A 108 3.63 -1.57 5.45
CA ALA A 108 3.96 -1.16 4.09
C ALA A 108 5.46 -0.85 3.96
N THR A 109 6.06 -0.17 4.94
CA THR A 109 7.50 0.08 4.99
C THR A 109 8.29 -1.22 4.96
N GLU A 110 7.90 -2.23 5.73
CA GLU A 110 8.50 -3.58 5.70
C GLU A 110 8.34 -4.25 4.34
N PHE A 111 7.13 -4.21 3.76
CA PHE A 111 6.84 -4.79 2.45
C PHE A 111 7.68 -4.17 1.32
N PHE A 112 7.93 -2.87 1.39
CA PHE A 112 8.70 -2.14 0.38
C PHE A 112 10.16 -1.92 0.75
N LYS A 113 10.64 -2.43 1.90
CA LYS A 113 11.99 -2.15 2.40
C LYS A 113 13.07 -2.56 1.40
N GLU A 114 12.88 -3.68 0.73
CA GLU A 114 13.78 -4.17 -0.34
C GLU A 114 13.62 -3.43 -1.67
N GLY A 115 12.48 -2.75 -1.88
CA GLY A 115 12.19 -2.00 -3.11
C GLY A 115 12.44 -0.50 -3.02
N PHE A 116 12.62 0.04 -1.82
CA PHE A 116 13.02 1.43 -1.60
C PHE A 116 14.53 1.54 -1.73
N VAL A 117 15.00 1.80 -2.95
CA VAL A 117 16.40 2.05 -3.25
C VAL A 117 16.67 3.55 -3.17
N TRP A 118 17.82 3.93 -2.60
CA TRP A 118 18.29 5.30 -2.66
C TRP A 118 18.76 5.63 -4.07
N LEU A 119 18.08 6.57 -4.73
CA LEU A 119 18.59 7.13 -5.97
C LEU A 119 19.64 8.19 -5.63
N VAL A 120 20.91 7.93 -5.97
CA VAL A 120 22.03 8.83 -5.67
C VAL A 120 21.81 10.19 -6.31
N GLY A 121 21.62 11.21 -5.48
CA GLY A 121 21.56 12.62 -5.87
C GLY A 121 22.92 13.30 -5.77
N ASP A 122 23.03 14.33 -4.93
CA ASP A 122 24.28 15.09 -4.71
C ASP A 122 25.29 14.42 -3.76
N GLY A 123 24.93 13.25 -3.19
CA GLY A 123 25.78 12.46 -2.30
C GLY A 123 25.88 12.96 -0.85
N ASN A 124 25.30 14.11 -0.50
CA ASN A 124 25.47 14.72 0.84
C ASN A 124 24.58 14.11 1.93
N THR A 125 23.65 13.22 1.56
CA THR A 125 22.65 12.63 2.47
C THR A 125 22.67 11.10 2.51
N ILE A 126 23.65 10.48 1.85
CA ILE A 126 23.76 9.03 1.70
C ILE A 126 24.70 8.47 2.76
N ASP A 127 24.21 7.50 3.53
CA ASP A 127 25.02 6.74 4.48
C ASP A 127 25.41 5.40 3.85
N ILE A 128 26.58 5.38 3.22
CA ILE A 128 27.15 4.26 2.42
C ILE A 128 27.00 2.86 3.08
N PRO A 129 27.16 2.68 4.41
CA PRO A 129 27.02 1.38 5.04
C PRO A 129 25.57 0.94 5.30
N ARG A 130 24.61 1.86 5.34
CA ARG A 130 23.23 1.61 5.77
C ARG A 130 22.22 1.61 4.62
N ASP A 131 22.50 2.40 3.60
CA ASP A 131 21.58 2.60 2.48
C ASP A 131 21.75 1.52 1.41
N GLN A 132 20.65 0.89 1.00
CA GLN A 132 20.62 0.01 -0.17
C GLN A 132 20.54 0.85 -1.45
N TRP A 133 21.52 0.66 -2.33
CA TRP A 133 21.72 1.35 -3.62
C TRP A 133 21.58 0.38 -4.81
#